data_AF-A0A7V8WQ19-F1
#
_entry.id   AF-A0A7V8WQ19-F1
#
_cell.length_a   1.000
_cell.length_b   1.000
_cell.length_c   1.000
_cell.angle_alpha   90.00
_cell.angle_beta   90.00
_cell.angle_gamma   90.00
#
_symmetry.space_group_name_H-M   'P 1'
#
loop_
_entity.id
_entity.type
_entity.pdbx_description
1 polymer ?
#
loop_
_entity_poly.entity_id
_entity_poly.type
_entity_poly.pdbx_seq_one_letter_code
_entity_poly.pdbx_strand_id
1 'polypeptide(L)'
;MVQLNPDREDAAEVAALDDDGETAWAELNYTSQAPEGRPRYFFTSGSHSAPLAADQPPPAELNLDAARCVTGDGVIVAVLDTGIDATHPALEGRVLAGSNVVTERAETADSGNGIDDDGDGEIDEMTGHGTHVAGIIAEVAPDA
;
A
#
# COMPACT_ATOMS: atom_id res chain seq x y z
N MET A 1 -18.09 -16.43 0.69
CA MET A 1 -18.05 -15.11 1.34
C MET A 1 -19.30 -14.36 0.91
N VAL A 2 -20.15 -13.96 1.85
CA VAL A 2 -21.34 -13.14 1.55
C VAL A 2 -20.92 -11.69 1.77
N GLN A 3 -20.98 -10.87 0.71
CA GLN A 3 -20.65 -9.45 0.79
C GLN A 3 -21.96 -8.66 0.88
N LEU A 4 -22.21 -8.01 2.02
CA LEU A 4 -23.40 -7.20 2.27
C LEU A 4 -23.17 -5.75 1.84
N ASN A 5 -24.26 -5.01 1.68
CA ASN A 5 -24.25 -3.65 1.14
C ASN A 5 -23.77 -2.65 2.21
N PRO A 6 -22.66 -1.92 2.00
CA PRO A 6 -22.00 -1.10 3.03
C PRO A 6 -22.83 0.08 3.56
N ASP A 7 -23.95 0.42 2.91
CA ASP A 7 -24.85 1.52 3.31
C ASP A 7 -26.02 1.10 4.22
N ARG A 8 -26.11 -0.18 4.62
CA ARG A 8 -27.14 -0.65 5.56
C ARG A 8 -26.59 -0.73 6.98
N GLU A 9 -27.46 -0.48 7.97
CA GLU A 9 -27.13 -0.74 9.37
C GLU A 9 -27.05 -2.27 9.58
N ASP A 10 -25.85 -2.81 9.37
CA ASP A 10 -25.54 -4.24 9.24
C ASP A 10 -25.45 -4.99 10.58
N ALA A 11 -25.68 -4.33 11.72
CA ALA A 11 -25.61 -4.95 13.04
C ALA A 11 -26.65 -6.08 13.22
N ALA A 12 -27.82 -5.95 12.58
CA ALA A 12 -28.86 -6.97 12.63
C ALA A 12 -28.50 -8.22 11.79
N GLU A 13 -27.75 -8.06 10.70
CA GLU A 13 -27.30 -9.16 9.85
C GLU A 13 -26.13 -9.91 10.49
N VAL A 14 -25.18 -9.20 11.12
CA VAL A 14 -24.12 -9.83 11.92
C VAL A 14 -24.73 -10.65 13.07
N ALA A 15 -25.73 -10.10 13.76
CA ALA A 15 -26.42 -10.82 14.83
C ALA A 15 -27.20 -12.06 14.31
N ALA A 16 -27.77 -11.99 13.10
CA ALA A 16 -28.44 -13.13 12.49
C ALA A 16 -27.45 -14.22 12.05
N LEU A 17 -26.26 -13.85 11.57
CA LEU A 17 -25.19 -14.78 11.24
C LEU A 17 -24.59 -15.43 12.48
N ASP A 18 -24.42 -14.69 13.57
CA ASP A 18 -23.92 -15.24 14.85
C ASP A 18 -24.92 -16.22 15.52
N ASP A 19 -26.22 -16.11 15.22
CA ASP A 19 -27.26 -17.05 15.70
C ASP A 19 -27.38 -18.30 14.80
N ASP A 20 -26.73 -18.32 13.63
CA ASP A 20 -26.69 -19.48 12.74
C ASP A 20 -25.70 -20.54 13.28
N GLY A 21 -26.20 -21.76 13.49
CA GLY A 21 -25.42 -22.88 14.00
C GLY A 21 -24.31 -23.37 13.06
N GLU A 22 -24.27 -22.90 11.80
CA GLU A 22 -23.17 -23.16 10.85
C GLU A 22 -22.09 -22.05 10.84
N THR A 23 -22.32 -20.91 11.51
CA THR A 23 -21.38 -19.79 11.56
C THR A 23 -20.46 -19.90 12.76
N ALA A 24 -19.15 -19.92 12.52
CA ALA A 24 -18.17 -19.87 13.61
C ALA A 24 -18.02 -18.46 14.19
N TRP A 25 -18.18 -17.43 13.36
CA TRP A 25 -18.04 -16.02 13.72
C TRP A 25 -18.49 -15.11 12.57
N ALA A 26 -19.03 -13.93 12.89
CA ALA A 26 -19.31 -12.86 11.93
C ALA A 26 -18.77 -11.50 12.40
N GLU A 27 -18.23 -10.71 11.47
CA GLU A 27 -17.88 -9.31 11.68
C GLU A 27 -18.23 -8.44 10.49
N LEU A 28 -18.28 -7.14 10.74
CA LEU A 28 -18.35 -6.15 9.69
C LEU A 28 -17.02 -6.05 8.96
N ASN A 29 -17.08 -5.97 7.63
CA ASN A 29 -15.93 -5.60 6.83
C ASN A 29 -15.76 -4.08 6.88
N TYR A 30 -14.76 -3.60 7.60
CA TYR A 30 -14.46 -2.18 7.68
C TYR A 30 -13.64 -1.73 6.47
N THR A 31 -14.07 -0.65 5.82
CA THR A 31 -13.28 0.00 4.78
C THR A 31 -12.28 0.96 5.42
N SER A 32 -11.01 0.81 5.01
CA SER A 32 -9.92 1.71 5.38
C SER A 32 -9.28 2.23 4.09
N GLN A 33 -8.80 3.46 4.14
CA GLN A 33 -7.97 4.07 3.10
C GLN A 33 -6.64 4.51 3.72
N ALA A 34 -5.59 4.61 2.91
CA ALA A 34 -4.33 5.17 3.36
C ALA A 34 -4.57 6.61 3.88
N PRO A 35 -3.95 7.04 4.99
CA PRO A 35 -4.07 8.41 5.52
C PRO A 35 -3.82 9.52 4.47
N GLU A 36 -3.03 9.21 3.45
CA GLU A 36 -2.65 10.06 2.32
C GLU A 36 -3.80 10.26 1.32
N GLY A 37 -4.67 9.25 1.14
CA GLY A 37 -5.85 9.30 0.26
C GLY A 37 -7.06 9.99 0.91
N ARG A 38 -6.91 10.52 2.12
CA ARG A 38 -7.90 11.40 2.78
C ARG A 38 -7.17 12.58 3.43
N PRO A 39 -6.78 13.61 2.67
CA PRO A 39 -5.79 14.57 3.11
C PRO A 39 -6.27 15.38 4.34
N ARG A 40 -5.72 15.04 5.51
CA ARG A 40 -5.68 15.94 6.69
C ARG A 40 -4.34 15.94 7.45
N TYR A 41 -3.36 15.15 7.02
CA TYR A 41 -2.03 15.14 7.64
C TYR A 41 -0.95 15.03 6.58
N PHE A 42 -0.02 15.97 6.61
CA PHE A 42 1.27 15.88 5.92
C PHE A 42 2.35 15.80 6.99
N PHE A 43 3.28 14.85 6.86
CA PHE A 43 4.53 14.89 7.61
C PHE A 43 5.53 15.73 6.81
N THR A 44 5.58 17.04 7.06
CA THR A 44 6.67 17.87 6.53
C THR A 44 7.81 17.92 7.53
N SER A 45 8.81 17.06 7.34
CA SER A 45 10.17 17.36 7.84
C SER A 45 10.90 18.17 6.77
N GLY A 46 10.51 19.43 6.60
CA GLY A 46 11.27 20.41 5.82
C GLY A 46 10.60 20.89 4.53
N SER A 47 10.63 22.20 4.30
CA SER A 47 10.21 22.87 3.08
C SER A 47 11.18 22.53 1.95
N HIS A 48 10.83 21.59 1.07
CA HIS A 48 11.64 21.25 -0.09
C HIS A 48 11.09 21.94 -1.34
N SER A 49 11.58 23.15 -1.63
CA SER A 49 11.50 23.78 -2.95
C SER A 49 12.70 23.38 -3.83
N ALA A 50 13.18 22.14 -3.67
CA ALA A 50 14.19 21.54 -4.52
C ALA A 50 13.50 20.89 -5.73
N PRO A 51 14.13 20.83 -6.92
CA PRO A 51 13.63 19.97 -7.98
C PRO A 51 13.43 18.57 -7.42
N LEU A 52 12.28 17.95 -7.71
CA LEU A 52 12.00 16.53 -7.43
C LEU A 52 12.98 15.69 -8.26
N ALA A 53 14.22 15.66 -7.83
CA ALA A 53 15.34 15.08 -8.55
C ALA A 53 15.92 14.01 -7.64
N ALA A 54 15.69 12.75 -8.02
CA ALA A 54 16.51 11.53 -7.93
C ALA A 54 17.42 11.24 -6.71
N ASP A 55 17.61 12.16 -5.77
CA ASP A 55 18.74 12.19 -4.85
C ASP A 55 18.30 12.89 -3.54
N GLN A 56 17.16 12.45 -3.00
CA GLN A 56 16.80 12.72 -1.62
C GLN A 56 17.57 11.71 -0.77
N PRO A 57 18.66 12.10 -0.08
CA PRO A 57 19.34 11.18 0.80
C PRO A 57 18.35 10.75 1.90
N PRO A 58 18.38 9.47 2.31
CA PRO A 58 17.57 9.01 3.43
C PRO A 58 17.86 9.87 4.68
N PRO A 59 16.85 10.12 5.53
CA PRO A 59 17.00 10.98 6.70
C PRO A 59 18.21 10.55 7.54
N ALA A 60 19.06 11.50 7.92
CA ALA A 60 20.26 11.23 8.70
C ALA A 60 19.93 10.56 10.05
N GLU A 61 18.71 10.76 10.54
CA GLU A 61 18.12 10.12 11.72
C GLU A 61 18.09 8.60 11.63
N LEU A 62 18.02 8.03 10.41
CA LEU A 62 18.07 6.58 10.19
C LEU A 62 19.49 6.01 10.31
N ASN A 63 20.53 6.86 10.26
CA ASN A 63 21.94 6.48 10.37
C ASN A 63 22.31 5.26 9.50
N LEU A 64 21.86 5.27 8.23
CA LEU A 64 22.08 4.13 7.32
C LEU A 64 23.56 3.85 7.07
N ASP A 65 24.43 4.85 7.21
CA ASP A 65 25.88 4.70 7.16
C ASP A 65 26.40 3.62 8.14
N ALA A 66 25.81 3.52 9.33
CA ALA A 66 26.16 2.50 10.32
C ALA A 66 25.59 1.11 9.99
N ALA A 67 24.54 1.04 9.17
CA ALA A 67 23.85 -0.19 8.77
C ALA A 67 24.29 -0.70 7.39
N ARG A 68 25.19 -0.01 6.69
CA ARG A 68 25.67 -0.38 5.33
C ARG A 68 26.22 -1.80 5.17
N CYS A 69 26.56 -2.48 6.26
CA CYS A 69 27.00 -3.89 6.23
C CYS A 69 25.85 -4.91 6.28
N VAL A 70 24.60 -4.46 6.42
CA VAL A 70 23.39 -5.30 6.43
C VAL A 70 22.46 -4.78 5.35
N THR A 71 22.39 -5.49 4.23
CA THR A 71 21.74 -5.01 3.01
C THR A 71 20.37 -5.65 2.73
N GLY A 72 19.98 -6.64 3.53
CA GLY A 72 18.72 -7.38 3.34
C GLY A 72 18.85 -8.67 2.52
N ASP A 73 20.07 -9.10 2.17
CA ASP A 73 20.29 -10.34 1.40
C ASP A 73 19.52 -11.55 1.98
N GLY A 74 18.70 -12.16 1.12
CA GLY A 74 17.85 -13.31 1.47
C GLY A 74 16.54 -12.96 2.22
N VAL A 75 16.22 -11.68 2.41
CA VAL A 75 14.99 -11.22 3.07
C VAL A 75 13.96 -10.80 2.03
N ILE A 76 12.79 -11.43 2.05
CA ILE A 76 11.66 -11.01 1.22
C ILE A 76 10.78 -10.03 2.00
N VAL A 77 10.52 -8.86 1.42
CA VAL A 77 9.60 -7.86 1.98
C VAL A 77 8.29 -7.86 1.19
N ALA A 78 7.17 -8.09 1.88
CA ALA A 78 5.84 -7.99 1.27
C ALA A 78 5.28 -6.58 1.44
N VAL A 79 4.94 -5.93 0.32
CA VAL A 79 4.31 -4.61 0.27
C VAL A 79 2.83 -4.81 -0.03
N LEU A 80 1.96 -4.46 0.92
CA LEU A 80 0.50 -4.50 0.77
C LEU A 80 0.02 -3.09 0.51
N ASP A 81 -0.06 -2.72 -0.77
CA ASP A 81 -0.30 -1.34 -1.21
C ASP A 81 -1.02 -1.34 -2.59
N THR A 82 -1.06 -0.20 -3.29
CA THR A 82 -1.76 -0.03 -4.58
C THR A 82 -1.24 -0.90 -5.72
N GLY A 83 -0.02 -1.38 -5.59
CA GLY A 83 0.71 -2.12 -6.63
C GLY A 83 2.16 -1.65 -6.69
N ILE A 84 2.95 -2.24 -7.59
CA ILE A 84 4.32 -1.80 -7.84
C ILE A 84 4.56 -1.79 -9.36
N ASP A 85 5.07 -0.68 -9.89
CA ASP A 85 5.67 -0.64 -11.22
C ASP A 85 7.03 -1.33 -11.21
N ALA A 86 7.02 -2.64 -11.50
CA ALA A 86 8.23 -3.45 -11.62
C ALA A 86 9.14 -3.05 -12.81
N THR A 87 8.66 -2.21 -13.72
CA THR A 87 9.44 -1.70 -14.86
C THR A 87 10.20 -0.43 -14.53
N HIS A 88 9.97 0.15 -13.36
CA HIS A 88 10.69 1.34 -12.90
C HIS A 88 12.20 1.04 -12.81
N PRO A 89 13.09 1.86 -13.41
CA PRO A 89 14.52 1.56 -13.47
C PRO A 89 15.21 1.33 -12.12
N ALA A 90 14.71 1.94 -11.04
CA ALA A 90 15.24 1.73 -9.69
C ALA A 90 14.82 0.38 -9.06
N LEU A 91 13.80 -0.28 -9.60
CA LEU A 91 13.22 -1.53 -9.09
C LEU A 91 13.48 -2.74 -10.01
N GLU A 92 14.18 -2.52 -11.13
CA GLU A 92 14.45 -3.56 -12.11
C GLU A 92 15.15 -4.77 -11.47
N GLY A 93 14.56 -5.97 -11.63
CA GLY A 93 15.08 -7.22 -11.08
C GLY A 93 14.88 -7.42 -9.58
N ARG A 94 14.21 -6.50 -8.88
CA ARG A 94 13.98 -6.55 -7.42
C ARG A 94 12.57 -6.97 -7.04
N VAL A 95 11.61 -6.85 -7.97
CA VAL A 95 10.21 -7.18 -7.70
C VAL A 95 9.94 -8.64 -8.06
N LEU A 96 9.54 -9.43 -7.07
CA LEU A 96 9.08 -10.80 -7.24
C LEU A 96 7.61 -10.83 -7.70
N ALA A 97 7.17 -11.97 -8.24
CA ALA A 97 5.76 -12.17 -8.55
C ALA A 97 4.91 -12.09 -7.26
N GLY A 98 3.84 -11.29 -7.32
CA GLY A 98 2.92 -11.07 -6.20
C GLY A 98 1.49 -11.49 -6.52
N SER A 99 0.55 -11.01 -5.71
CA SER A 99 -0.88 -11.21 -5.92
C SER A 99 -1.64 -9.92 -5.65
N ASN A 100 -2.59 -9.63 -6.53
CA ASN A 100 -3.59 -8.61 -6.34
C ASN A 100 -4.84 -9.25 -5.74
N VAL A 101 -5.03 -8.97 -4.45
CA VAL A 101 -6.12 -9.52 -3.64
C VAL A 101 -7.47 -8.88 -3.94
N VAL A 102 -7.50 -7.71 -4.60
CA VAL A 102 -8.74 -7.04 -5.02
C VAL A 102 -9.36 -7.74 -6.21
N THR A 103 -8.53 -8.18 -7.16
CA THR A 103 -8.99 -8.86 -8.39
C THR A 103 -8.80 -10.38 -8.37
N GLU A 104 -8.19 -10.91 -7.30
CA GLU A 104 -7.77 -12.31 -7.15
C GLU A 104 -6.90 -12.80 -8.32
N ARG A 105 -5.98 -11.95 -8.78
CA ARG A 105 -5.09 -12.22 -9.93
C ARG A 105 -3.62 -12.00 -9.57
N ALA A 106 -2.73 -12.39 -10.49
CA ALA A 106 -1.29 -12.16 -10.38
C ALA A 106 -0.85 -10.76 -10.86
N GLU A 107 -1.78 -9.93 -11.34
CA GLU A 107 -1.49 -8.59 -11.87
C GLU A 107 -1.29 -7.59 -10.74
N THR A 108 -0.05 -7.23 -10.46
CA THR A 108 0.32 -6.33 -9.36
C THR A 108 0.87 -4.98 -9.84
N ALA A 109 0.74 -4.67 -11.13
CA ALA A 109 1.18 -3.37 -11.63
C ALA A 109 0.38 -2.24 -10.98
N ASP A 110 1.09 -1.17 -10.65
CA ASP A 110 0.53 0.07 -10.09
C ASP A 110 -0.09 0.92 -11.22
N SER A 111 -1.19 0.43 -11.80
CA SER A 111 -1.77 1.01 -13.02
C SER A 111 -2.98 1.92 -12.80
N GLY A 112 -3.47 2.02 -11.55
CA GLY A 112 -4.80 2.58 -11.27
C GLY A 112 -5.93 1.70 -11.81
N ASN A 113 -7.16 2.04 -11.45
CA ASN A 113 -8.39 1.40 -11.94
C ASN A 113 -9.27 2.36 -12.78
N GLY A 114 -8.89 3.64 -12.88
CA GLY A 114 -9.65 4.67 -13.60
C GLY A 114 -10.90 5.13 -12.87
N ILE A 115 -11.00 4.88 -11.56
CA ILE A 115 -12.14 5.18 -10.71
C ILE A 115 -11.71 6.19 -9.63
N ASP A 116 -12.64 7.06 -9.27
CA ASP A 116 -12.56 7.88 -8.07
C ASP A 116 -13.12 7.04 -6.90
N ASP A 117 -12.22 6.36 -6.18
CA ASP A 117 -12.57 5.39 -5.14
C ASP A 117 -13.07 6.05 -3.82
N ASP A 118 -12.86 7.35 -3.63
CA ASP A 118 -13.26 8.08 -2.42
C ASP A 118 -14.34 9.16 -2.67
N GLY A 119 -14.63 9.45 -3.94
CA GLY A 119 -15.69 10.34 -4.40
C GLY A 119 -15.35 11.82 -4.30
N ASP A 120 -14.08 12.18 -4.20
CA ASP A 120 -13.64 13.57 -4.02
C ASP A 120 -13.50 14.35 -5.34
N GLY A 121 -13.60 13.66 -6.48
CA GLY A 121 -13.55 14.21 -7.83
C GLY A 121 -12.22 13.99 -8.55
N GLU A 122 -11.22 13.40 -7.90
CA GLU A 122 -9.93 13.04 -8.49
C GLU A 122 -9.84 11.52 -8.73
N ILE A 123 -9.20 11.12 -9.84
CA ILE A 123 -9.13 9.72 -10.26
C ILE A 123 -7.72 9.19 -10.00
N ASP A 124 -7.63 7.96 -9.49
CA ASP A 124 -6.36 7.22 -9.36
C ASP A 124 -5.29 7.93 -8.50
N GLU A 125 -5.68 8.78 -7.54
CA GLU A 125 -4.76 9.63 -6.75
C GLU A 125 -3.69 8.86 -5.96
N MET A 126 -4.03 7.63 -5.54
CA MET A 126 -3.12 6.76 -4.80
C MET A 126 -2.19 5.96 -5.70
N THR A 127 -2.39 5.98 -7.03
CA THR A 127 -1.52 5.27 -7.98
C THR A 127 -0.09 5.79 -7.87
N GLY A 128 0.86 4.87 -7.75
CA GLY A 128 2.27 5.20 -7.51
C GLY A 128 2.70 5.11 -6.05
N HIS A 129 1.77 5.04 -5.10
CA HIS A 129 2.10 4.98 -3.67
C HIS A 129 2.89 3.71 -3.33
N GLY A 130 2.43 2.53 -3.75
CA GLY A 130 3.14 1.28 -3.53
C GLY A 130 4.51 1.25 -4.22
N THR A 131 4.62 1.81 -5.43
CA THR A 131 5.91 1.99 -6.12
C THR A 131 6.87 2.89 -5.34
N HIS A 132 6.37 3.98 -4.75
CA HIS A 132 7.15 4.88 -3.91
C HIS A 132 7.66 4.17 -2.65
N VAL A 133 6.78 3.44 -1.95
CA VAL A 133 7.15 2.63 -0.77
C VAL A 133 8.22 1.60 -1.12
N ALA A 134 8.08 0.90 -2.25
CA ALA A 134 9.08 -0.04 -2.74
C ALA A 134 10.44 0.62 -3.00
N GLY A 135 10.46 1.86 -3.51
CA GLY A 135 11.68 2.64 -3.67
C GLY A 135 12.42 2.92 -2.36
N ILE A 136 11.69 3.27 -1.30
CA ILE A 136 12.27 3.47 0.04
C ILE A 136 12.89 2.18 0.56
N ILE A 137 12.21 1.04 0.37
CA ILE A 137 12.74 -0.27 0.78
C ILE A 137 14.04 -0.57 0.02
N ALA A 138 14.06 -0.36 -1.30
CA ALA A 138 15.25 -0.60 -2.12
C ALA A 138 16.44 0.28 -1.74
N GLU A 139 16.19 1.51 -1.25
CA GLU A 139 17.24 2.41 -0.75
C GLU A 139 17.80 1.94 0.61
N VAL A 140 16.93 1.50 1.53
CA VAL A 140 17.33 1.08 2.88
C VAL A 140 17.91 -0.33 2.92
N ALA A 141 17.37 -1.25 2.12
CA ALA A 141 17.73 -2.66 2.03
C ALA A 141 18.03 -3.04 0.56
N PRO A 142 19.21 -2.67 0.04
CA PRO A 142 19.51 -2.76 -1.39
C PRO A 142 19.74 -4.17 -1.92
N ASP A 143 19.78 -5.21 -1.08
CA ASP A 143 19.89 -6.62 -1.50
C ASP A 143 18.68 -7.47 -1.06
N ALA A 144 17.60 -6.84 -0.57
CA ALA A 144 16.32 -7.51 -0.33
C ALA A 144 15.59 -7.86 -1.64
#